data_AF-A0A1Y2DHC0-F1
#
_entry.id   AF-A0A1Y2DHC0-F1
#
_cell.length_a   1.000
_cell.length_b   1.000
_cell.length_c   1.000
_cell.angle_alpha   90.00
_cell.angle_beta   90.00
_cell.angle_gamma   90.00
#
_symmetry.space_group_name_H-M   'P 1'
#
loop_
_entity.id
_entity.type
_entity.pdbx_description
1 polymer ?
#
loop_
_entity_poly.entity_id
_entity_poly.type
_entity_poly.pdbx_seq_one_letter_code
_entity_poly.pdbx_strand_id
1 'polypeptide(L)'
;MKRDDPFEIEYDLNYISEECSAELESAVKCIRKISSEFDTKLKGLENLNVEQFCNPTDEKLMDSAKCKEAIKTGLNIGCEIFSYDECKDFAADGTVTKIISSSKCGENEREVVILEKLAGLKGSYLMACGKNEKGDLCPLANYVTNNAVDFIVENSKTINKLIKWRYMRDSENDFEATLDITNDILTVLPILNGLNSIVIDSCFDSACNKNIIALDNMAMASKSLYEKKQQTDLTKTYPNVFNLYEEYVENFKNNKCENVGFDSDNSGSSSTMKKISYTFVTMTVVSILLLL
;
A
#
# COMPACT_ATOMS: atom_id res chain seq x y z
N MET A 1 -10.34 9.08 20.04
CA MET A 1 -8.87 9.28 20.09
C MET A 1 -8.44 9.55 18.66
N LYS A 2 -7.86 10.71 18.34
CA LYS A 2 -7.29 11.00 17.01
C LYS A 2 -5.81 10.60 17.08
N ARG A 3 -5.43 9.39 16.61
CA ARG A 3 -4.04 8.88 16.66
C ARG A 3 -3.55 8.28 15.34
N ASP A 4 -4.26 8.54 14.24
CA ASP A 4 -3.99 7.88 12.96
C ASP A 4 -3.35 8.84 11.95
N ASP A 5 -2.71 9.92 12.40
CA ASP A 5 -1.95 10.77 11.49
C ASP A 5 -0.60 10.09 11.18
N PRO A 6 -0.34 9.70 9.91
CA PRO A 6 0.93 9.08 9.52
C PRO A 6 2.13 10.01 9.72
N PHE A 7 1.91 11.31 9.93
CA PHE A 7 2.96 12.30 10.21
C PHE A 7 3.25 12.49 11.71
N GLU A 8 2.50 11.85 12.62
CA GLU A 8 2.80 11.85 14.07
C GLU A 8 4.01 10.98 14.46
N ILE A 9 4.83 10.53 13.51
CA ILE A 9 6.03 9.72 13.77
C ILE A 9 6.95 10.41 14.80
N GLU A 10 7.05 11.75 14.79
CA GLU A 10 7.87 12.48 15.75
C GLU A 10 7.48 12.26 17.21
N TYR A 11 6.17 12.11 17.48
CA TYR A 11 5.72 11.78 18.83
C TYR A 11 6.18 10.38 19.22
N ASP A 12 6.00 9.40 18.34
CA ASP A 12 6.37 8.00 18.59
C ASP A 12 7.89 7.82 18.77
N LEU A 13 8.71 8.60 18.06
CA LEU A 13 10.17 8.58 18.17
C LEU A 13 10.69 8.91 19.59
N ASN A 14 9.92 9.62 20.41
CA ASN A 14 10.33 9.92 21.79
C ASN A 14 10.19 8.73 22.75
N TYR A 15 9.57 7.63 22.29
CA TYR A 15 9.23 6.47 23.12
C TYR A 15 9.83 5.15 22.61
N ILE A 16 10.75 5.21 21.64
CA ILE A 16 11.48 4.04 21.15
C ILE A 16 12.86 3.94 21.80
N SER A 17 13.48 2.77 21.68
CA SER A 17 14.86 2.56 22.15
C SER A 17 15.85 3.45 21.40
N GLU A 18 16.98 3.78 22.06
CA GLU A 18 18.08 4.53 21.41
C GLU A 18 18.65 3.77 20.21
N GLU A 19 18.71 2.44 20.29
CA GLU A 19 19.17 1.58 19.20
C GLU A 19 18.24 1.65 17.99
N CYS A 20 16.92 1.59 18.20
CA CYS A 20 15.96 1.75 17.10
C CYS A 20 16.00 3.18 16.55
N SER A 21 16.08 4.19 17.41
CA SER A 21 16.19 5.60 17.00
C SER A 21 17.40 5.84 16.09
N ALA A 22 18.56 5.25 16.42
CA ALA A 22 19.74 5.32 15.58
C ALA A 22 19.55 4.62 14.22
N GLU A 23 18.89 3.45 14.19
CA GLU A 23 18.57 2.73 12.95
C GLU A 23 17.61 3.54 12.06
N LEU A 24 16.73 4.33 12.67
CA LEU A 24 15.73 5.16 11.99
C LEU A 24 16.24 6.53 11.54
N GLU A 25 17.45 6.95 11.93
CA GLU A 25 17.92 8.35 11.74
C GLU A 25 17.75 8.85 10.30
N SER A 26 18.15 8.03 9.32
CA SER A 26 18.02 8.34 7.89
C SER A 26 16.55 8.49 7.46
N ALA A 27 15.69 7.56 7.87
CA ALA A 27 14.27 7.60 7.55
C ALA A 27 13.58 8.82 8.20
N VAL A 28 13.94 9.15 9.44
CA VAL A 28 13.43 10.31 10.17
C VAL A 28 13.83 11.62 9.51
N LYS A 29 15.06 11.73 8.99
CA LYS A 29 15.48 12.91 8.19
C LYS A 29 14.56 13.10 6.99
N CYS A 30 14.27 12.03 6.24
CA CYS A 30 13.34 12.08 5.12
C CYS A 30 11.91 12.44 5.57
N ILE A 31 11.38 11.84 6.63
CA ILE A 31 10.03 12.14 7.16
C ILE A 31 9.90 13.61 7.56
N ARG A 32 10.88 14.16 8.27
CA ARG A 32 10.90 15.59 8.63
C ARG A 32 10.90 16.47 7.40
N LYS A 33 11.70 16.09 6.39
CA LYS A 33 11.72 16.79 5.11
C LYS A 33 10.34 16.74 4.45
N ILE A 34 9.72 15.56 4.41
CA ILE A 34 8.37 15.37 3.89
C ILE A 34 7.38 16.27 4.62
N SER A 35 7.29 16.20 5.95
CA SER A 35 6.37 17.03 6.73
C SER A 35 6.58 18.52 6.45
N SER A 36 7.83 19.01 6.47
CA SER A 36 8.13 20.44 6.25
C SER A 36 7.79 20.93 4.84
N GLU A 37 8.07 20.13 3.81
CA GLU A 37 7.78 20.46 2.41
C GLU A 37 6.30 20.29 2.11
N PHE A 38 5.67 19.27 2.70
CA PHE A 38 4.24 19.03 2.58
C PHE A 38 3.48 20.21 3.16
N ASP A 39 3.73 20.66 4.39
CA ASP A 39 3.08 21.86 4.97
C ASP A 39 3.25 23.11 4.10
N THR A 40 4.42 23.27 3.48
CA THR A 40 4.72 24.41 2.61
C THR A 40 3.96 24.32 1.28
N LYS A 41 3.96 23.15 0.64
CA LYS A 41 3.33 22.92 -0.67
C LYS A 41 1.82 22.69 -0.55
N LEU A 42 1.32 22.22 0.59
CA LEU A 42 -0.09 21.96 0.87
C LEU A 42 -0.91 23.24 1.01
N LYS A 43 -0.30 24.35 1.44
CA LYS A 43 -0.93 25.68 1.32
C LYS A 43 -1.34 26.01 -0.12
N GLY A 44 -0.67 25.43 -1.11
CA GLY A 44 -1.09 25.47 -2.51
C GLY A 44 -2.34 24.64 -2.81
N LEU A 45 -2.47 23.47 -2.16
CA LEU A 45 -3.63 22.56 -2.27
C LEU A 45 -4.83 23.02 -1.44
N GLU A 46 -4.65 23.73 -0.32
CA GLU A 46 -5.73 24.34 0.45
C GLU A 46 -6.54 25.31 -0.43
N ASN A 47 -5.86 26.05 -1.30
CA ASN A 47 -6.51 26.90 -2.30
C ASN A 47 -7.31 26.11 -3.34
N LEU A 48 -6.97 24.84 -3.55
CA LEU A 48 -7.77 23.96 -4.40
C LEU A 48 -9.04 23.51 -3.68
N ASN A 49 -9.18 23.62 -2.36
CA ASN A 49 -10.42 23.29 -1.66
C ASN A 49 -10.87 21.83 -1.93
N VAL A 50 -9.90 20.91 -1.90
CA VAL A 50 -10.03 19.51 -2.33
C VAL A 50 -11.23 18.81 -1.69
N GLU A 51 -11.48 19.05 -0.40
CA GLU A 51 -12.63 18.46 0.32
C GLU A 51 -13.99 18.83 -0.29
N GLN A 52 -14.10 19.97 -0.95
CA GLN A 52 -15.34 20.40 -1.58
C GLN A 52 -15.65 19.67 -2.88
N PHE A 53 -14.68 18.99 -3.49
CA PHE A 53 -14.90 18.27 -4.75
C PHE A 53 -14.32 16.85 -4.84
N CYS A 54 -13.57 16.41 -3.85
CA CYS A 54 -13.10 15.03 -3.67
C CYS A 54 -13.80 14.36 -2.48
N ASN A 55 -15.11 14.55 -2.33
CA ASN A 55 -15.86 13.85 -1.30
C ASN A 55 -16.56 12.61 -1.89
N PRO A 56 -16.03 11.39 -1.72
CA PRO A 56 -16.66 10.18 -2.25
C PRO A 56 -17.98 9.83 -1.55
N THR A 57 -18.33 10.51 -0.45
CA THR A 57 -19.60 10.33 0.26
C THR A 57 -20.71 11.27 -0.23
N ASP A 58 -20.36 12.32 -0.97
CA ASP A 58 -21.32 13.27 -1.52
C ASP A 58 -21.13 13.39 -3.05
N GLU A 59 -21.84 12.53 -3.78
CA GLU A 59 -21.85 12.51 -5.26
C GLU A 59 -22.21 13.89 -5.87
N LYS A 60 -22.92 14.77 -5.15
CA LYS A 60 -23.31 16.09 -5.66
C LYS A 60 -22.19 17.11 -5.57
N LEU A 61 -21.27 16.92 -4.63
CA LEU A 61 -20.11 17.78 -4.45
C LEU A 61 -18.93 17.33 -5.32
N MET A 62 -18.93 16.07 -5.76
CA MET A 62 -17.81 15.49 -6.48
C MET A 62 -17.64 16.03 -7.91
N ASP A 63 -16.60 16.83 -8.13
CA ASP A 63 -16.12 17.23 -9.46
C ASP A 63 -14.91 16.35 -9.81
N SER A 64 -15.16 15.25 -10.52
CA SER A 64 -14.14 14.25 -10.86
C SER A 64 -12.92 14.84 -11.55
N ALA A 65 -13.10 15.86 -12.40
CA ALA A 65 -12.00 16.49 -13.11
C ALA A 65 -11.09 17.29 -12.16
N LYS A 66 -11.67 18.14 -11.32
CA LYS A 66 -10.90 18.87 -10.29
C LYS A 66 -10.28 17.93 -9.27
N CYS A 67 -10.99 16.85 -8.93
CA CYS A 67 -10.49 15.87 -8.00
C CYS A 67 -9.24 15.15 -8.53
N LYS A 68 -9.27 14.73 -9.80
CA LYS A 68 -8.09 14.19 -10.49
C LYS A 68 -6.93 15.17 -10.50
N GLU A 69 -7.19 16.43 -10.84
CA GLU A 69 -6.16 17.46 -10.88
C GLU A 69 -5.52 17.67 -9.52
N ALA A 70 -6.32 17.75 -8.45
CA ALA A 70 -5.84 17.88 -7.08
C ALA A 70 -5.02 16.67 -6.64
N ILE A 71 -5.52 15.45 -6.88
CA ILE A 71 -4.80 14.21 -6.55
C ILE A 71 -3.49 14.11 -7.33
N LYS A 72 -3.50 14.38 -8.63
CA LYS A 72 -2.29 14.41 -9.46
C LYS A 72 -1.28 15.45 -8.97
N THR A 73 -1.76 16.63 -8.56
CA THR A 73 -0.90 17.68 -7.98
C THR A 73 -0.29 17.22 -6.65
N GLY A 74 -1.09 16.64 -5.76
CA GLY A 74 -0.62 16.10 -4.48
C GLY A 74 0.39 14.96 -4.65
N LEU A 75 0.15 14.03 -5.58
CA LEU A 75 1.08 12.96 -5.91
C LEU A 75 2.38 13.50 -6.49
N ASN A 76 2.33 14.46 -7.43
CA ASN A 76 3.54 15.08 -7.98
C ASN A 76 4.35 15.79 -6.89
N ILE A 77 3.70 16.51 -5.97
CA ILE A 77 4.33 17.11 -4.80
C ILE A 77 5.01 16.03 -3.97
N GLY A 78 4.31 14.95 -3.64
CA GLY A 78 4.87 13.82 -2.89
C GLY A 78 6.12 13.24 -3.57
N CYS A 79 6.04 12.94 -4.86
CA CYS A 79 7.16 12.39 -5.63
C CYS A 79 8.36 13.33 -5.72
N GLU A 80 8.12 14.64 -5.85
CA GLU A 80 9.18 15.66 -5.83
C GLU A 80 9.90 15.69 -4.48
N ILE A 81 9.15 15.60 -3.37
CA ILE A 81 9.70 15.59 -2.02
C ILE A 81 10.66 14.41 -1.81
N PHE A 82 10.35 13.23 -2.34
CA PHE A 82 11.25 12.08 -2.27
C PHE A 82 12.54 12.24 -3.11
N SER A 83 12.60 13.25 -3.97
CA SER A 83 13.80 13.55 -4.77
C SER A 83 14.82 14.43 -4.02
N TYR A 84 14.47 14.95 -2.83
CA TYR A 84 15.39 15.72 -2.00
C TYR A 84 16.52 14.84 -1.45
N ASP A 85 17.68 15.46 -1.19
CA ASP A 85 18.88 14.76 -0.73
C ASP A 85 18.65 14.01 0.58
N GLU A 86 17.85 14.58 1.50
CA GLU A 86 17.49 13.99 2.79
C GLU A 86 16.66 12.70 2.65
N CYS A 87 16.06 12.47 1.48
CA CYS A 87 15.24 11.31 1.18
C CYS A 87 15.93 10.24 0.32
N LYS A 88 17.15 10.48 -0.17
CA LYS A 88 17.85 9.55 -1.07
C LYS A 88 18.01 8.16 -0.47
N ASP A 89 18.45 8.10 0.79
CA ASP A 89 18.66 6.82 1.49
C ASP A 89 17.34 6.09 1.75
N PHE A 90 16.28 6.82 2.11
CA PHE A 90 14.95 6.24 2.30
C PHE A 90 14.36 5.75 0.97
N ALA A 91 14.57 6.50 -0.11
CA ALA A 91 14.14 6.17 -1.47
C ALA A 91 14.95 5.02 -2.09
N ALA A 92 16.14 4.72 -1.58
CA ALA A 92 16.94 3.58 -2.04
C ALA A 92 16.25 2.22 -1.80
N ASP A 93 16.63 1.24 -2.63
CA ASP A 93 16.06 -0.10 -2.59
C ASP A 93 16.45 -0.85 -1.31
N GLY A 94 15.45 -1.46 -0.68
CA GLY A 94 15.64 -2.33 0.49
C GLY A 94 15.99 -1.63 1.80
N THR A 95 16.10 -0.29 1.86
CA THR A 95 16.38 0.44 3.11
C THR A 95 15.34 0.12 4.18
N VAL A 96 14.06 0.28 3.87
CA VAL A 96 12.97 0.01 4.82
C VAL A 96 12.88 -1.47 5.19
N THR A 97 13.09 -2.39 4.24
CA THR A 97 13.19 -3.83 4.53
C THR A 97 14.28 -4.14 5.54
N LYS A 98 15.47 -3.54 5.41
CA LYS A 98 16.59 -3.72 6.36
C LYS A 98 16.24 -3.21 7.74
N ILE A 99 15.60 -2.03 7.82
CA ILE A 99 15.14 -1.46 9.09
C ILE A 99 14.14 -2.41 9.76
N ILE A 100 13.12 -2.90 9.04
CA ILE A 100 12.11 -3.82 9.59
C ILE A 100 12.74 -5.16 10.02
N SER A 101 13.71 -5.66 9.25
CA SER A 101 14.42 -6.91 9.55
C SER A 101 15.46 -6.76 10.65
N SER A 102 15.77 -5.54 11.07
CA SER A 102 16.77 -5.27 12.09
C SER A 102 16.31 -5.81 13.44
N SER A 103 17.21 -6.47 14.16
CA SER A 103 16.93 -6.89 15.53
C SER A 103 16.82 -5.71 16.51
N LYS A 104 17.20 -4.50 16.09
CA LYS A 104 17.25 -3.30 16.92
C LYS A 104 15.92 -2.56 17.03
N CYS A 105 14.93 -2.92 16.22
CA CYS A 105 13.60 -2.32 16.24
C CYS A 105 12.53 -3.42 16.38
N GLY A 106 11.41 -3.07 17.03
CA GLY A 106 10.21 -3.91 17.09
C GLY A 106 10.06 -4.69 18.40
N GLU A 107 10.77 -4.30 19.46
CA GLU A 107 10.62 -4.92 20.79
C GLU A 107 9.31 -4.49 21.46
N ASN A 108 8.94 -3.22 21.31
CA ASN A 108 7.70 -2.68 21.87
C ASN A 108 6.66 -2.35 20.77
N GLU A 109 5.43 -2.06 21.19
CA GLU A 109 4.32 -1.77 20.27
C GLU A 109 4.55 -0.51 19.42
N ARG A 110 5.13 0.55 20.01
CA ARG A 110 5.36 1.81 19.29
C ARG A 110 6.42 1.68 18.20
N GLU A 111 7.48 0.92 18.45
CA GLU A 111 8.48 0.61 17.42
C GLU A 111 7.84 -0.11 16.23
N VAL A 112 6.96 -1.08 16.49
CA VAL A 112 6.22 -1.78 15.42
C VAL A 112 5.34 -0.80 14.64
N VAL A 113 4.63 0.10 15.32
CA VAL A 113 3.80 1.14 14.66
C VAL A 113 4.64 2.05 13.77
N ILE A 114 5.85 2.46 14.20
CA ILE A 114 6.74 3.26 13.36
C ILE A 114 7.21 2.46 12.14
N LEU A 115 7.60 1.20 12.30
CA LEU A 115 8.00 0.34 11.20
C LEU A 115 6.88 0.15 10.16
N GLU A 116 5.64 0.03 10.63
CA GLU A 116 4.44 -0.02 9.79
C GLU A 116 4.24 1.29 9.01
N LYS A 117 4.30 2.45 9.69
CA LYS A 117 4.22 3.77 9.05
C LYS A 117 5.31 3.95 7.98
N LEU A 118 6.54 3.50 8.25
CA LEU A 118 7.65 3.55 7.29
C LEU A 118 7.42 2.66 6.07
N ALA A 119 6.94 1.44 6.29
CA ALA A 119 6.58 0.52 5.22
C ALA A 119 5.47 1.10 4.35
N GLY A 120 4.44 1.70 4.96
CA GLY A 120 3.35 2.33 4.24
C GLY A 120 3.78 3.56 3.44
N LEU A 121 4.60 4.42 4.04
CA LEU A 121 5.15 5.59 3.35
C LEU A 121 6.01 5.18 2.14
N LYS A 122 6.92 4.21 2.34
CA LYS A 122 7.76 3.67 1.26
C LYS A 122 6.92 2.97 0.20
N GLY A 123 5.94 2.18 0.60
CA GLY A 123 5.05 1.48 -0.32
C GLY A 123 4.25 2.45 -1.18
N SER A 124 3.71 3.51 -0.57
CA SER A 124 2.99 4.59 -1.27
C SER A 124 3.89 5.28 -2.29
N TYR A 125 5.14 5.58 -1.92
CA TYR A 125 6.13 6.11 -2.84
C TYR A 125 6.40 5.17 -4.03
N LEU A 126 6.66 3.88 -3.77
CA LEU A 126 6.93 2.90 -4.82
C LEU A 126 5.74 2.73 -5.78
N MET A 127 4.51 2.77 -5.23
CA MET A 127 3.29 2.61 -6.02
C MET A 127 2.92 3.86 -6.81
N ALA A 128 3.20 5.07 -6.32
CA ALA A 128 2.76 6.31 -6.95
C ALA A 128 3.85 7.04 -7.76
N CYS A 129 5.11 6.84 -7.40
CA CYS A 129 6.25 7.59 -7.95
C CYS A 129 7.25 6.70 -8.71
N GLY A 130 7.04 5.38 -8.72
CA GLY A 130 7.88 4.44 -9.44
C GLY A 130 7.96 4.80 -10.92
N LYS A 131 9.19 4.83 -11.45
CA LYS A 131 9.47 5.11 -12.87
C LYS A 131 10.25 3.97 -13.50
N ASN A 132 10.03 3.75 -14.79
CA ASN A 132 10.81 2.82 -15.57
C ASN A 132 12.17 3.42 -15.99
N GLU A 133 12.97 2.65 -16.72
CA GLU A 133 14.30 3.07 -17.20
C GLU A 133 14.26 4.29 -18.14
N LYS A 134 13.10 4.58 -18.77
CA LYS A 134 12.91 5.74 -19.64
C LYS A 134 12.51 7.01 -18.87
N GLY A 135 12.25 6.88 -17.57
CA GLY A 135 11.75 7.96 -16.71
C GLY A 135 10.23 8.15 -16.76
N ASP A 136 9.49 7.28 -17.47
CA ASP A 136 8.04 7.26 -17.47
C ASP A 136 7.51 6.60 -16.19
N LEU A 137 6.32 6.97 -15.75
CA LEU A 137 5.68 6.31 -14.60
C LEU A 137 5.44 4.83 -14.92
N CYS A 138 5.73 3.98 -13.94
CA CYS A 138 5.38 2.56 -13.99
C CYS A 138 3.87 2.37 -14.17
N PRO A 139 3.39 1.26 -14.78
CA PRO A 139 1.96 1.07 -15.02
C PRO A 139 1.09 1.25 -13.77
N LEU A 140 1.53 0.72 -12.62
CA LEU A 140 0.87 0.93 -11.33
C LEU A 140 0.85 2.40 -10.90
N ALA A 141 1.98 3.10 -11.00
CA ALA A 141 2.09 4.53 -10.69
C ALA A 141 1.26 5.40 -11.63
N ASN A 142 1.24 5.06 -12.91
CA ASN A 142 0.43 5.71 -13.92
C ASN A 142 -1.06 5.54 -13.62
N TYR A 143 -1.48 4.33 -13.23
CA TYR A 143 -2.85 4.06 -12.82
C TYR A 143 -3.22 4.85 -11.56
N VAL A 144 -2.41 4.81 -10.51
CA VAL A 144 -2.64 5.57 -9.28
C VAL A 144 -2.78 7.06 -9.57
N THR A 145 -1.95 7.59 -10.47
CA THR A 145 -1.92 9.02 -10.78
C THR A 145 -3.06 9.47 -11.69
N ASN A 146 -3.42 8.67 -12.69
CA ASN A 146 -4.32 9.12 -13.76
C ASN A 146 -5.69 8.44 -13.75
N ASN A 147 -5.84 7.28 -13.11
CA ASN A 147 -7.04 6.44 -13.19
C ASN A 147 -7.67 6.13 -11.83
N ALA A 148 -6.90 6.14 -10.73
CA ALA A 148 -7.43 5.75 -9.42
C ALA A 148 -8.60 6.63 -8.95
N VAL A 149 -8.68 7.88 -9.37
CA VAL A 149 -9.81 8.77 -9.03
C VAL A 149 -11.08 8.34 -9.75
N ASP A 150 -11.00 8.04 -11.05
CA ASP A 150 -12.14 7.48 -11.79
C ASP A 150 -12.61 6.20 -11.14
N PHE A 151 -11.64 5.35 -10.82
CA PHE A 151 -11.88 4.11 -10.14
C PHE A 151 -12.58 4.32 -8.79
N ILE A 152 -12.11 5.23 -7.94
CA ILE A 152 -12.75 5.55 -6.64
C ILE A 152 -14.15 6.10 -6.84
N VAL A 153 -14.35 6.98 -7.83
CA VAL A 153 -15.64 7.57 -8.18
C VAL A 153 -16.63 6.48 -8.59
N GLU A 154 -16.25 5.65 -9.55
CA GLU A 154 -17.05 4.56 -10.11
C GLU A 154 -17.40 3.51 -9.05
N ASN A 155 -16.50 3.29 -8.09
CA ASN A 155 -16.64 2.30 -7.04
C ASN A 155 -16.98 2.90 -5.67
N SER A 156 -17.32 4.19 -5.60
CA SER A 156 -17.49 4.95 -4.35
C SER A 156 -18.51 4.33 -3.40
N LYS A 157 -19.63 3.80 -3.93
CA LYS A 157 -20.64 3.08 -3.14
C LYS A 157 -20.08 1.82 -2.50
N THR A 158 -19.34 1.02 -3.26
CA THR A 158 -18.68 -0.20 -2.78
C THR A 158 -17.61 0.14 -1.75
N ILE A 159 -16.75 1.11 -2.04
CA ILE A 159 -15.69 1.57 -1.15
C ILE A 159 -16.28 2.13 0.16
N ASN A 160 -17.32 2.96 0.09
CA ASN A 160 -18.00 3.50 1.27
C ASN A 160 -18.65 2.40 2.12
N LYS A 161 -19.20 1.35 1.49
CA LYS A 161 -19.71 0.18 2.21
C LYS A 161 -18.57 -0.51 2.98
N LEU A 162 -17.41 -0.73 2.35
CA LEU A 162 -16.23 -1.34 2.99
C LEU A 162 -15.68 -0.48 4.14
N ILE A 163 -15.59 0.84 3.96
CA ILE A 163 -15.12 1.77 5.00
C ILE A 163 -16.06 1.76 6.20
N LYS A 164 -17.38 1.89 5.97
CA LYS A 164 -18.37 1.82 7.06
C LYS A 164 -18.35 0.49 7.78
N TRP A 165 -18.09 -0.60 7.06
CA TRP A 165 -17.89 -1.93 7.64
C TRP A 165 -16.70 -2.00 8.58
N ARG A 166 -15.56 -1.40 8.21
CA ARG A 166 -14.36 -1.34 9.07
C ARG A 166 -14.64 -0.62 10.39
N TYR A 167 -15.40 0.48 10.36
CA TYR A 167 -15.81 1.20 11.57
C TYR A 167 -16.79 0.44 12.47
N MET A 168 -17.53 -0.55 11.95
CA MET A 168 -18.49 -1.34 12.72
C MET A 168 -17.90 -2.66 13.26
N ARG A 169 -16.76 -3.11 12.73
CA ARG A 169 -16.14 -4.40 13.08
C ARG A 169 -15.36 -4.38 14.41
N ASP A 170 -15.18 -3.22 15.03
CA ASP A 170 -14.65 -3.13 16.40
C ASP A 170 -15.60 -3.73 17.46
N SER A 171 -16.77 -4.29 17.08
CA SER A 171 -17.77 -4.81 18.03
C SER A 171 -18.39 -6.19 17.77
N GLU A 172 -18.06 -6.98 16.73
CA GLU A 172 -18.84 -8.19 16.40
C GLU A 172 -18.05 -9.46 15.97
N ASN A 173 -18.75 -10.61 16.06
CA ASN A 173 -18.35 -12.02 15.92
C ASN A 173 -17.59 -12.37 14.62
N ASP A 174 -16.43 -13.04 14.76
CA ASP A 174 -15.52 -13.49 13.70
C ASP A 174 -16.19 -14.30 12.55
N PHE A 175 -17.29 -15.01 12.84
CA PHE A 175 -17.99 -15.83 11.85
C PHE A 175 -18.79 -15.00 10.83
N GLU A 176 -19.50 -13.95 11.28
CA GLU A 176 -20.22 -13.03 10.39
C GLU A 176 -19.23 -12.17 9.60
N ALA A 177 -18.12 -11.75 10.23
CA ALA A 177 -17.03 -11.07 9.55
C ALA A 177 -16.48 -11.87 8.36
N THR A 178 -16.39 -13.20 8.47
CA THR A 178 -15.92 -14.09 7.40
C THR A 178 -16.93 -14.24 6.25
N LEU A 179 -18.23 -14.32 6.56
CA LEU A 179 -19.31 -14.36 5.56
C LEU A 179 -19.41 -13.05 4.78
N ASP A 180 -19.25 -11.91 5.46
CA ASP A 180 -19.28 -10.60 4.82
C ASP A 180 -18.02 -10.30 4.01
N ILE A 181 -16.83 -10.72 4.47
CA ILE A 181 -15.61 -10.68 3.64
C ILE A 181 -15.83 -11.44 2.31
N THR A 182 -16.55 -12.56 2.33
CA THR A 182 -16.79 -13.36 1.12
C THR A 182 -17.72 -12.64 0.12
N ASN A 183 -18.80 -12.02 0.61
CA ASN A 183 -19.69 -11.20 -0.23
C ASN A 183 -19.00 -9.93 -0.72
N ASP A 184 -18.15 -9.33 0.11
CA ASP A 184 -17.39 -8.14 -0.24
C ASP A 184 -16.29 -8.46 -1.25
N ILE A 185 -15.60 -9.61 -1.18
CA ILE A 185 -14.66 -10.07 -2.22
C ILE A 185 -15.35 -10.16 -3.58
N LEU A 186 -16.59 -10.65 -3.64
CA LEU A 186 -17.37 -10.69 -4.89
C LEU A 186 -17.72 -9.28 -5.41
N THR A 187 -17.91 -8.32 -4.49
CA THR A 187 -18.19 -6.92 -4.83
C THR A 187 -16.93 -6.17 -5.28
N VAL A 188 -15.77 -6.59 -4.81
CA VAL A 188 -14.46 -6.04 -5.18
C VAL A 188 -13.86 -6.79 -6.38
N LEU A 189 -14.43 -7.91 -6.81
CA LEU A 189 -13.90 -8.73 -7.91
C LEU A 189 -13.56 -7.95 -9.20
N PRO A 190 -14.43 -7.04 -9.71
CA PRO A 190 -14.12 -6.25 -10.90
C PRO A 190 -12.97 -5.26 -10.68
N ILE A 191 -12.86 -4.73 -9.46
CA ILE A 191 -11.77 -3.85 -9.00
C ILE A 191 -10.44 -4.60 -9.07
N LEU A 192 -10.41 -5.82 -8.55
CA LEU A 192 -9.21 -6.66 -8.51
C LEU A 192 -8.79 -7.09 -9.93
N ASN A 193 -9.74 -7.31 -10.84
CA ASN A 193 -9.46 -7.63 -12.24
C ASN A 193 -8.78 -6.47 -12.98
N GLY A 194 -9.26 -5.24 -12.80
CA GLY A 194 -8.65 -4.05 -13.40
C GLY A 194 -7.22 -3.82 -12.90
N LEU A 195 -7.00 -3.99 -11.59
CA LEU A 195 -5.67 -3.91 -10.99
C LEU A 195 -4.71 -4.99 -11.50
N ASN A 196 -5.23 -6.16 -11.88
CA ASN A 196 -4.38 -7.26 -12.31
C ASN A 196 -3.60 -6.99 -13.59
N SER A 197 -4.28 -6.46 -14.63
CA SER A 197 -3.58 -6.16 -15.88
C SER A 197 -2.48 -5.14 -15.65
N ILE A 198 -2.73 -4.16 -14.78
CA ILE A 198 -1.75 -3.13 -14.40
C ILE A 198 -0.55 -3.72 -13.65
N VAL A 199 -0.81 -4.67 -12.75
CA VAL A 199 0.23 -5.38 -12.02
C VAL A 199 1.06 -6.27 -12.96
N ILE A 200 0.42 -6.95 -13.92
CA ILE A 200 1.09 -7.74 -14.97
C ILE A 200 1.96 -6.85 -15.85
N ASP A 201 1.43 -5.73 -16.32
CA ASP A 201 2.19 -4.78 -17.13
C ASP A 201 3.42 -4.26 -16.36
N SER A 202 3.26 -4.05 -15.04
CA SER A 202 4.35 -3.66 -14.16
C SER A 202 5.39 -4.77 -13.98
N CYS A 203 5.01 -6.05 -14.09
CA CYS A 203 5.93 -7.18 -14.07
C CYS A 203 6.82 -7.22 -15.33
N PHE A 204 6.25 -6.95 -16.51
CA PHE A 204 6.99 -7.00 -17.77
C PHE A 204 8.08 -5.91 -17.89
N ASP A 205 7.97 -4.82 -17.15
CA ASP A 205 9.00 -3.80 -17.03
C ASP A 205 9.91 -4.10 -15.84
N SER A 206 11.19 -4.39 -16.11
CA SER A 206 12.15 -4.82 -15.08
C SER A 206 12.37 -3.77 -13.98
N ALA A 207 12.30 -2.48 -14.29
CA ALA A 207 12.43 -1.41 -13.31
C ALA A 207 11.16 -1.30 -12.45
N CYS A 208 9.98 -1.48 -13.05
CA CYS A 208 8.72 -1.48 -12.32
C CYS A 208 8.52 -2.73 -11.47
N ASN A 209 8.96 -3.89 -11.94
CA ASN A 209 8.88 -5.15 -11.21
C ASN A 209 9.70 -5.09 -9.91
N LYS A 210 10.82 -4.35 -9.88
CA LYS A 210 11.58 -4.10 -8.65
C LYS A 210 10.75 -3.44 -7.56
N ASN A 211 9.80 -2.57 -7.90
CA ASN A 211 8.92 -1.94 -6.92
C ASN A 211 8.00 -2.98 -6.25
N ILE A 212 7.49 -3.94 -7.03
CA ILE A 212 6.65 -5.04 -6.52
C ILE A 212 7.48 -5.96 -5.62
N ILE A 213 8.69 -6.31 -6.04
CA ILE A 213 9.62 -7.11 -5.23
C ILE A 213 10.00 -6.38 -3.94
N ALA A 214 10.18 -5.05 -3.97
CA ALA A 214 10.46 -4.28 -2.78
C ALA A 214 9.27 -4.26 -1.79
N LEU A 215 8.04 -4.17 -2.29
CA LEU A 215 6.82 -4.31 -1.47
C LEU A 215 6.73 -5.70 -0.82
N ASP A 216 6.97 -6.77 -1.58
CA ASP A 216 7.03 -8.15 -1.07
C ASP A 216 8.08 -8.30 0.03
N ASN A 217 9.30 -7.81 -0.20
CA ASN A 217 10.37 -7.88 0.78
C ASN A 217 10.00 -7.17 2.09
N MET A 218 9.32 -6.01 2.03
CA MET A 218 8.81 -5.34 3.22
C MET A 218 7.72 -6.16 3.92
N ALA A 219 6.78 -6.73 3.17
CA ALA A 219 5.71 -7.57 3.73
C ALA A 219 6.27 -8.82 4.44
N MET A 220 7.25 -9.49 3.84
CA MET A 220 7.90 -10.67 4.43
C MET A 220 8.76 -10.34 5.65
N ALA A 221 9.42 -9.17 5.66
CA ALA A 221 10.11 -8.66 6.83
C ALA A 221 9.12 -8.38 7.99
N SER A 222 8.00 -7.73 7.69
CA SER A 222 6.94 -7.47 8.68
C SER A 222 6.31 -8.76 9.22
N LYS A 223 6.06 -9.75 8.36
CA LYS A 223 5.61 -11.09 8.75
C LYS A 223 6.58 -11.72 9.75
N SER A 224 7.87 -11.72 9.42
CA SER A 224 8.91 -12.32 10.27
C SER A 224 9.01 -11.62 11.64
N LEU A 225 8.90 -10.29 11.65
CA LEU A 225 8.85 -9.50 12.89
C LEU A 225 7.63 -9.87 13.74
N TYR A 226 6.45 -9.98 13.13
CA TYR A 226 5.21 -10.37 13.81
C TYR A 226 5.29 -11.79 14.38
N GLU A 227 5.74 -12.76 13.59
CA GLU A 227 5.92 -14.16 13.99
C GLU A 227 6.83 -14.29 15.20
N LYS A 228 7.96 -13.56 15.19
CA LYS A 228 8.89 -13.49 16.33
C LYS A 228 8.21 -12.96 17.59
N LYS A 229 7.44 -11.86 17.47
CA LYS A 229 6.80 -11.18 18.61
C LYS A 229 5.67 -12.00 19.22
N GLN A 230 4.83 -12.60 18.36
CA GLN A 230 3.67 -13.39 18.78
C GLN A 230 4.01 -14.85 19.05
N GLN A 231 5.26 -15.28 18.82
CA GLN A 231 5.69 -16.67 18.91
C GLN A 231 4.79 -17.61 18.10
N THR A 232 4.40 -17.15 16.90
CA THR A 232 3.50 -17.86 16.00
C THR A 232 4.17 -18.11 14.66
N ASP A 233 3.61 -19.01 13.88
CA ASP A 233 4.03 -19.30 12.51
C ASP A 233 2.81 -19.09 11.62
N LEU A 234 2.73 -17.92 11.00
CA LEU A 234 1.62 -17.51 10.16
C LEU A 234 1.50 -18.41 8.92
N THR A 235 2.62 -18.98 8.43
CA THR A 235 2.59 -19.96 7.34
C THR A 235 1.93 -21.26 7.80
N LYS A 236 2.12 -21.69 9.04
CA LYS A 236 1.38 -22.84 9.61
C LYS A 236 -0.08 -22.51 9.94
N THR A 237 -0.36 -21.30 10.42
CA THR A 237 -1.74 -20.90 10.75
C THR A 237 -2.58 -20.70 9.49
N TYR A 238 -1.99 -20.16 8.42
CA TYR A 238 -2.68 -19.79 7.18
C TYR A 238 -1.96 -20.33 5.93
N PRO A 239 -1.73 -21.65 5.81
CA PRO A 239 -0.89 -22.23 4.76
C PRO A 239 -1.43 -21.94 3.36
N ASN A 240 -2.75 -21.98 3.18
CA ASN A 240 -3.37 -21.71 1.89
C ASN A 240 -3.20 -20.27 1.43
N VAL A 241 -3.08 -19.31 2.36
CA VAL A 241 -2.91 -17.89 2.04
C VAL A 241 -1.45 -17.62 1.67
N PHE A 242 -0.50 -18.16 2.43
CA PHE A 242 0.92 -17.96 2.16
C PHE A 242 1.42 -18.74 0.95
N ASN A 243 0.98 -19.98 0.73
CA ASN A 243 1.33 -20.73 -0.49
C ASN A 243 0.87 -19.97 -1.75
N LEU A 244 -0.32 -19.38 -1.67
CA LEU A 244 -0.89 -18.51 -2.69
C LEU A 244 0.00 -17.32 -3.02
N TYR A 245 0.37 -16.62 -1.96
CA TYR A 245 1.14 -15.40 -2.02
C TYR A 245 2.53 -15.70 -2.58
N GLU A 246 3.17 -16.75 -2.08
CA GLU A 246 4.48 -17.22 -2.51
C GLU A 246 4.47 -17.63 -3.99
N GLU A 247 3.48 -18.42 -4.44
CA GLU A 247 3.34 -18.82 -5.85
C GLU A 247 3.19 -17.58 -6.76
N TYR A 248 2.38 -16.61 -6.34
CA TYR A 248 2.17 -15.39 -7.11
C TYR A 248 3.43 -14.53 -7.18
N VAL A 249 4.06 -14.25 -6.03
CA VAL A 249 5.29 -13.44 -5.93
C VAL A 249 6.47 -14.11 -6.63
N GLU A 250 6.55 -15.44 -6.62
CA GLU A 250 7.60 -16.18 -7.31
C GLU A 250 7.60 -15.90 -8.82
N ASN A 251 6.44 -15.68 -9.42
CA ASN A 251 6.36 -15.26 -10.83
C ASN A 251 7.01 -13.89 -11.06
N PHE A 252 6.83 -12.92 -10.17
CA PHE A 252 7.50 -11.61 -10.26
C PHE A 252 9.01 -11.75 -10.06
N LYS A 253 9.44 -12.51 -9.04
CA LYS A 253 10.87 -12.76 -8.77
C LYS A 253 11.58 -13.41 -9.96
N ASN A 254 10.87 -14.29 -10.67
CA ASN A 254 11.39 -15.01 -11.83
C ASN A 254 11.08 -14.33 -13.18
N ASN A 255 10.47 -13.14 -13.19
CA ASN A 255 9.99 -12.44 -14.40
C ASN A 255 9.09 -13.31 -15.31
N LYS A 256 8.32 -14.23 -14.73
CA LYS A 256 7.36 -15.10 -15.42
C LYS A 256 5.97 -14.45 -15.46
N CYS A 257 5.90 -13.25 -16.03
CA CYS A 257 4.73 -12.37 -15.96
C CYS A 257 3.50 -12.93 -16.69
N GLU A 258 3.69 -13.84 -17.64
CA GLU A 258 2.63 -14.58 -18.31
C GLU A 258 1.81 -15.47 -17.37
N ASN A 259 2.40 -15.91 -16.25
CA ASN A 259 1.72 -16.77 -15.27
C ASN A 259 1.00 -15.98 -14.17
N VAL A 260 1.06 -14.64 -14.24
CA VAL A 260 0.41 -13.71 -13.29
C VAL A 260 -1.04 -13.41 -13.72
N GLY A 261 -1.41 -13.75 -14.97
CA GLY A 261 -2.73 -13.57 -15.59
C GLY A 261 -3.92 -14.25 -14.90
N PHE A 262 -5.01 -13.50 -14.70
CA PHE A 262 -6.36 -14.05 -14.53
C PHE A 262 -6.92 -14.45 -15.90
N ASP A 263 -6.39 -15.48 -16.56
CA ASP A 263 -7.00 -15.89 -17.83
C ASP A 263 -8.43 -16.38 -17.61
N SER A 264 -9.40 -15.64 -18.15
CA SER A 264 -10.83 -15.91 -18.06
C SER A 264 -11.27 -17.07 -18.95
N ASP A 265 -10.45 -17.46 -19.94
CA ASP A 265 -10.92 -18.19 -21.10
C ASP A 265 -10.60 -19.71 -21.11
N ASN A 266 -9.99 -20.24 -20.05
CA ASN A 266 -9.72 -21.69 -19.97
C ASN A 266 -10.72 -22.43 -19.06
N SER A 267 -11.66 -23.12 -19.71
CA SER A 267 -12.76 -23.92 -19.17
C SER A 267 -12.34 -25.29 -18.59
N GLY A 268 -11.13 -25.44 -18.04
CA GLY A 268 -10.59 -26.76 -17.68
C GLY A 268 -10.14 -26.96 -16.23
N SER A 269 -9.46 -25.98 -15.61
CA SER A 269 -8.89 -26.16 -14.25
C SER A 269 -8.82 -24.87 -13.42
N SER A 270 -9.57 -23.82 -13.81
CA SER A 270 -9.38 -22.44 -13.36
C SER A 270 -9.98 -22.06 -12.00
N SER A 271 -10.55 -22.98 -11.23
CA SER A 271 -11.17 -22.63 -9.94
C SER A 271 -10.15 -22.38 -8.82
N THR A 272 -8.97 -22.98 -8.88
CA THR A 272 -7.90 -22.76 -7.88
C THR A 272 -7.18 -21.46 -8.17
N MET A 273 -6.61 -21.27 -9.38
CA MET A 273 -5.88 -20.05 -9.82
C MET A 273 -6.70 -18.75 -9.68
N LYS A 274 -8.01 -18.78 -9.90
CA LYS A 274 -8.89 -17.62 -9.66
C LYS A 274 -8.90 -17.23 -8.18
N LYS A 275 -8.96 -18.18 -7.25
CA LYS A 275 -8.88 -17.88 -5.81
C LYS A 275 -7.50 -17.34 -5.42
N ILE A 276 -6.44 -17.74 -6.14
CA ILE A 276 -5.05 -17.41 -5.83
C ILE A 276 -4.78 -15.91 -5.90
N SER A 277 -5.03 -15.34 -7.06
CA SER A 277 -4.69 -13.96 -7.35
C SER A 277 -5.64 -12.96 -6.66
N TYR A 278 -6.88 -13.35 -6.33
CA TYR A 278 -7.78 -12.50 -5.54
C TYR A 278 -7.28 -12.28 -4.11
N THR A 279 -6.71 -13.30 -3.46
CA THR A 279 -6.16 -13.14 -2.12
C THR A 279 -4.92 -12.25 -2.11
N PHE A 280 -4.10 -12.27 -3.17
CA PHE A 280 -2.93 -11.38 -3.28
C PHE A 280 -3.33 -9.90 -3.46
N VAL A 281 -4.25 -9.60 -4.39
CA VAL A 281 -4.71 -8.22 -4.57
C VAL A 281 -5.49 -7.77 -3.35
N THR A 282 -6.27 -8.66 -2.70
CA THR A 282 -6.92 -8.36 -1.43
C THR A 282 -5.91 -8.12 -0.32
N MET A 283 -4.82 -8.88 -0.21
CA MET A 283 -3.76 -8.60 0.76
C MET A 283 -3.04 -7.29 0.46
N THR A 284 -2.78 -6.96 -0.80
CA THR A 284 -2.15 -5.69 -1.19
C THR A 284 -3.08 -4.52 -0.87
N VAL A 285 -4.37 -4.61 -1.23
CA VAL A 285 -5.38 -3.59 -0.93
C VAL A 285 -5.67 -3.51 0.57
N VAL A 286 -5.75 -4.63 1.28
CA VAL A 286 -5.93 -4.67 2.74
C VAL A 286 -4.69 -4.15 3.43
N SER A 287 -3.46 -4.43 2.97
CA SER A 287 -2.25 -3.80 3.47
C SER A 287 -2.30 -2.29 3.23
N ILE A 288 -2.65 -1.83 2.02
CA ILE A 288 -2.81 -0.39 1.71
C ILE A 288 -3.88 0.25 2.61
N LEU A 289 -5.01 -0.42 2.83
CA LEU A 289 -6.08 0.07 3.68
C LEU A 289 -5.71 -0.04 5.16
N LEU A 290 -4.93 -1.03 5.60
CA LEU A 290 -4.42 -1.13 6.97
C LEU A 290 -3.41 -0.03 7.30
N LEU A 291 -2.69 0.43 6.28
CA LEU A 291 -1.75 1.55 6.34
C LEU A 291 -2.40 2.94 6.23
N LEU A 292 -3.73 3.02 6.03
CA LEU A 292 -4.58 4.22 6.03
C LEU A 292 -5.57 4.20 7.21
#